data_AF-A0A140AY82-F1
#
_entry.id   AF-A0A140AY82-F1
#
_cell.length_a   1.000
_cell.length_b   1.000
_cell.length_c   1.000
_cell.angle_alpha   90.00
_cell.angle_beta   90.00
_cell.angle_gamma   90.00
#
_symmetry.space_group_name_H-M   'P 1'
#
loop_
_entity.id
_entity.type
_entity.pdbx_description
1 polymer ?
#
loop_
_entity_poly.entity_id
_entity_poly.type
_entity_poly.pdbx_seq_one_letter_code
_entity_poly.pdbx_strand_id
1 'polypeptide(L)'
;MSQIPMQYFNLMEKNYSKYGLSVIQLIQIGKFYELWHEPDAPSMQQAYSQAELLVESSIRSRSLGVTPPIEQVASLLDMRITSPGKRSLLQMGFPIYSLTTYLSTLLDKGWTIIV
;
A
#
# COMPACT_ATOMS: atom_id res chain seq x y z
N MET A 1 20.35 3.98 -2.97
CA MET A 1 19.08 4.42 -2.37
C MET A 1 19.38 5.01 -1.00
N SER A 2 18.54 5.91 -0.46
CA SER A 2 18.56 6.12 0.99
C SER A 2 18.19 4.78 1.65
N GLN A 3 18.79 4.49 2.80
CA GLN A 3 18.68 3.17 3.44
C GLN A 3 17.22 2.82 3.81
N ILE A 4 16.41 3.82 4.14
CA ILE A 4 15.04 3.63 4.66
C ILE A 4 14.04 3.15 3.59
N PRO A 5 13.87 3.80 2.41
CA PRO A 5 12.99 3.27 1.36
C PRO A 5 13.34 1.87 0.89
N MET A 6 14.64 1.58 0.76
CA MET A 6 15.09 0.25 0.35
C MET A 6 14.71 -0.82 1.38
N GLN A 7 14.90 -0.53 2.67
CA GLN A 7 14.48 -1.44 3.74
C GLN A 7 12.97 -1.63 3.79
N TYR A 8 12.21 -0.55 3.60
CA TYR A 8 10.75 -0.58 3.55
C TYR A 8 10.25 -1.52 2.43
N PHE A 9 10.73 -1.35 1.20
CA PHE A 9 10.29 -2.16 0.07
C PHE A 9 10.75 -3.62 0.17
N ASN A 10 11.96 -3.88 0.69
CA ASN A 10 12.42 -5.24 0.95
C ASN A 10 11.56 -5.97 2.01
N LEU A 11 11.06 -5.25 3.02
CA LEU A 11 10.15 -5.81 4.02
C LEU A 11 8.75 -6.04 3.44
N MET A 12 8.29 -5.09 2.64
CA MET A 12 7.00 -5.15 1.94
C MET A 12 6.93 -6.40 1.03
N GLU A 13 7.97 -6.72 0.26
CA GLU A 13 8.02 -7.96 -0.54
C GLU A 13 7.90 -9.23 0.31
N LYS A 14 8.60 -9.29 1.44
CA LYS A 14 8.52 -10.45 2.36
C LYS A 14 7.12 -10.60 2.94
N ASN A 15 6.50 -9.49 3.30
CA ASN A 15 5.16 -9.47 3.88
C ASN A 15 4.09 -9.85 2.85
N TYR A 16 4.21 -9.39 1.60
CA TYR A 16 3.33 -9.84 0.52
C TYR A 16 3.43 -11.34 0.28
N SER A 17 4.65 -11.88 0.22
CA SER A 17 4.85 -13.33 0.05
C SER A 17 4.22 -14.15 1.19
N LYS A 18 4.21 -13.60 2.41
CA LYS A 18 3.69 -14.29 3.59
C LYS A 18 2.18 -14.16 3.78
N TYR A 19 1.60 -13.00 3.50
CA TYR A 19 0.23 -12.65 3.90
C TYR A 19 -0.68 -12.26 2.72
N GLY A 20 -0.18 -12.23 1.48
CA GLY A 20 -0.96 -11.93 0.29
C GLY A 20 -1.16 -10.43 0.02
N LEU A 21 -1.98 -10.11 -0.99
CA LEU A 21 -2.10 -8.75 -1.55
C LEU A 21 -2.84 -7.74 -0.66
N SER A 22 -3.63 -8.20 0.31
CA SER A 22 -4.39 -7.35 1.23
C SER A 22 -3.55 -6.76 2.37
N VAL A 23 -2.22 -6.78 2.24
CA VAL A 23 -1.28 -6.28 3.23
C VAL A 23 -0.99 -4.80 3.00
N ILE A 24 -1.06 -4.06 4.10
CA ILE A 24 -0.65 -2.66 4.19
C ILE A 24 0.45 -2.56 5.22
N GLN A 25 1.60 -2.03 4.81
CA GLN A 25 2.73 -1.78 5.69
C GLN A 25 2.78 -0.30 6.04
N LEU A 26 2.65 0.01 7.32
CA LEU A 26 2.87 1.34 7.88
C LEU A 26 4.28 1.39 8.46
N ILE A 27 5.03 2.45 8.16
CA ILE A 27 6.35 2.70 8.76
C ILE A 27 6.28 3.97 9.60
N GLN A 28 6.74 3.91 10.85
CA GLN A 28 6.85 5.11 11.66
C GLN A 28 8.09 5.93 11.27
N ILE A 29 7.87 7.15 10.77
CA ILE A 29 8.91 8.13 10.49
C ILE A 29 8.68 9.35 11.38
N GLY A 30 9.52 9.51 12.40
CA GLY A 30 9.38 10.57 13.39
C GLY A 30 8.04 10.46 14.14
N LYS A 31 7.15 11.44 13.92
CA LYS A 31 5.82 11.54 14.56
C LYS A 31 4.66 11.10 13.66
N PHE A 32 4.95 10.46 12.54
CA PHE A 32 3.96 10.00 11.58
C PHE A 32 4.10 8.52 11.29
N TYR A 33 2.98 7.85 11.04
CA TYR A 33 2.96 6.60 10.29
C TYR A 33 2.77 6.92 8.82
N GLU A 34 3.61 6.35 7.98
CA GLU A 34 3.63 6.59 6.55
C GLU A 34 3.41 5.27 5.80
N LEU A 35 2.72 5.38 4.67
CA LEU A 35 2.53 4.31 3.69
C LEU A 35 3.14 4.79 2.38
N TRP A 36 4.07 3.99 1.84
CA TRP A 36 4.78 4.30 0.61
C TRP A 36 4.45 3.28 -0.48
N HIS A 37 4.33 3.77 -1.72
CA HIS A 37 4.06 2.96 -2.90
C HIS A 37 4.88 3.47 -4.09
N GLU A 38 5.51 2.57 -4.84
CA GLU A 38 6.25 2.88 -6.06
C GLU A 38 5.53 2.24 -7.27
N PRO A 39 4.83 3.01 -8.11
CA PRO A 39 4.06 2.50 -9.25
C PRO A 39 4.95 1.93 -10.36
N ASP A 40 6.14 2.52 -10.55
CA ASP A 40 7.07 2.19 -11.63
C ASP A 40 8.04 1.05 -11.27
N ALA A 41 8.01 0.57 -10.03
CA ALA A 41 8.77 -0.62 -9.65
C ALA A 41 8.09 -1.86 -10.27
N PRO A 42 8.84 -2.79 -10.89
CA PRO A 42 8.33 -4.09 -11.28
C PRO A 42 8.00 -4.87 -10.01
N SER A 43 6.87 -4.55 -9.41
CA SER A 43 6.46 -5.11 -8.14
C SER A 43 5.82 -6.46 -8.38
N MET A 44 6.04 -7.39 -7.46
CA MET A 44 5.26 -8.63 -7.37
C MET A 44 3.75 -8.33 -7.32
N GLN A 45 3.33 -7.13 -6.88
CA GLN A 45 1.93 -6.69 -6.92
C GLN A 45 1.36 -6.67 -8.34
N GLN A 46 2.10 -6.18 -9.34
CA GLN A 46 1.68 -6.24 -10.74
C GLN A 46 1.61 -7.70 -11.21
N ALA A 47 2.61 -8.53 -10.89
CA ALA A 47 2.62 -9.94 -11.29
C ALA A 47 1.47 -10.77 -10.65
N TYR A 48 1.15 -10.51 -9.38
CA TYR A 48 0.04 -11.16 -8.68
C TYR A 48 -1.33 -10.59 -9.07
N SER A 49 -1.45 -9.26 -9.28
CA SER A 49 -2.66 -8.64 -9.83
C SER A 49 -2.99 -9.21 -11.21
N GLN A 50 -1.97 -9.43 -12.04
CA GLN A 50 -2.11 -10.10 -13.34
C GLN A 50 -2.48 -11.59 -13.19
N ALA A 51 -1.98 -12.29 -12.17
CA ALA A 51 -2.34 -13.68 -11.90
C ALA A 51 -3.78 -13.85 -11.40
N GLU A 52 -4.28 -12.92 -10.58
CA GLU A 52 -5.67 -12.88 -10.11
C GLU A 52 -6.64 -12.57 -11.27
N LEU A 53 -6.24 -11.64 -12.16
CA LEU A 53 -6.94 -11.32 -13.42
C LEU A 53 -7.08 -12.51 -14.37
N LEU A 54 -6.12 -13.44 -14.38
CA LEU A 54 -6.16 -14.63 -15.22
C LEU A 54 -7.08 -15.73 -14.68
N VAL A 55 -7.39 -15.71 -13.37
CA VAL A 55 -8.34 -16.64 -12.73
C VAL A 55 -9.79 -16.15 -12.89
N GLU A 56 -10.03 -14.84 -12.99
CA GLU A 56 -11.35 -14.20 -13.11
C GLU A 56 -11.84 -13.94 -14.55
N SER A 57 -11.47 -14.78 -15.52
CA SER A 57 -11.85 -14.60 -16.95
C SER A 57 -13.36 -14.73 -17.28
N SER A 58 -14.25 -14.82 -16.28
CA SER A 58 -15.71 -14.89 -16.50
C SER A 58 -16.45 -13.54 -16.43
N ILE A 59 -15.85 -12.46 -15.92
CA ILE A 59 -16.54 -11.16 -15.83
C ILE A 59 -15.83 -10.13 -16.69
N ARG A 60 -16.20 -10.16 -17.98
CA ARG A 60 -15.89 -9.12 -18.96
C ARG A 60 -16.64 -7.83 -18.60
N SER A 61 -16.16 -7.11 -17.59
CA SER A 61 -16.49 -5.69 -17.43
C SER A 61 -15.34 -4.91 -16.82
N ARG A 62 -14.64 -4.20 -17.71
CA ARG A 62 -13.70 -3.11 -17.43
C ARG A 62 -12.34 -3.58 -16.91
N SER A 63 -11.32 -3.28 -17.72
CA SER A 63 -10.01 -2.82 -17.24
C SER A 63 -10.22 -1.64 -16.29
N LEU A 64 -10.70 -1.92 -15.07
CA LEU A 64 -10.68 -1.03 -13.93
C LEU A 64 -9.35 -1.31 -13.28
N GLY A 65 -8.36 -0.47 -13.56
CA GLY A 65 -7.08 -0.54 -12.86
C GLY A 65 -7.34 -0.70 -11.37
N VAL A 66 -6.88 -1.83 -10.82
CA VAL A 66 -6.95 -2.09 -9.38
C VAL A 66 -6.31 -0.88 -8.72
N THR A 67 -7.13 -0.05 -8.07
CA THR A 67 -6.63 1.18 -7.46
C THR A 67 -5.60 0.75 -6.41
N PRO A 68 -4.36 1.24 -6.46
CA PRO A 68 -3.34 0.72 -5.55
C PRO A 68 -3.77 0.90 -4.09
N PRO A 69 -3.26 0.07 -3.16
CA PRO A 69 -3.64 0.14 -1.75
C PRO A 69 -3.48 1.55 -1.15
N ILE A 70 -2.51 2.33 -1.62
CA ILE A 70 -2.28 3.70 -1.14
C ILE A 70 -3.44 4.65 -1.48
N GLU A 71 -4.02 4.58 -2.67
CA GLU A 71 -5.20 5.38 -3.04
C GLU A 71 -6.44 4.94 -2.27
N GLN A 72 -6.61 3.63 -2.06
CA GLN A 72 -7.75 3.12 -1.30
C GLN A 72 -7.69 3.56 0.16
N VAL A 73 -6.52 3.43 0.80
CA VAL A 73 -6.30 3.91 2.18
C VAL A 73 -6.44 5.42 2.25
N ALA A 74 -5.84 6.14 1.32
CA ALA A 74 -5.92 7.60 1.30
C ALA A 74 -7.37 8.08 1.19
N SER A 75 -8.17 7.48 0.30
CA SER A 75 -9.60 7.79 0.19
C SER A 75 -10.40 7.39 1.44
N LEU A 76 -10.04 6.28 2.09
CA LEU A 76 -10.74 5.80 3.29
C LEU A 76 -10.46 6.67 4.51
N LEU A 77 -9.23 7.15 4.66
CA LEU A 77 -8.78 7.93 5.80
C LEU A 77 -8.82 9.45 5.54
N ASP A 78 -9.33 9.87 4.38
CA ASP A 78 -9.31 11.26 3.89
C ASP A 78 -7.89 11.89 3.96
N MET A 79 -6.89 11.12 3.52
CA MET A 79 -5.49 11.51 3.53
C MET A 79 -5.04 11.99 2.15
N ARG A 80 -4.16 12.99 2.15
CA ARG A 80 -3.54 13.47 0.93
C ARG A 80 -2.35 12.58 0.54
N ILE A 81 -2.34 12.11 -0.70
CA ILE A 81 -1.15 11.49 -1.30
C ILE A 81 -0.22 12.59 -1.79
N THR A 82 1.06 12.42 -1.51
CA THR A 82 2.15 13.32 -1.89
C THR A 82 3.24 12.52 -2.60
N SER A 83 4.00 13.18 -3.47
CA SER A 83 5.15 12.58 -4.14
C SER A 83 6.43 13.34 -3.75
N PRO A 84 7.18 12.87 -2.74
CA PRO A 84 8.41 13.54 -2.33
C PRO A 84 9.52 13.36 -3.40
N GLY A 85 9.80 14.42 -4.16
CA GLY A 85 10.99 14.52 -5.03
C GLY A 85 10.78 14.13 -6.50
N LYS A 86 11.89 13.80 -7.19
CA LYS A 86 11.94 13.50 -8.65
C LYS A 86 11.54 12.07 -9.02
N ARG A 87 11.30 11.19 -8.05
CA ARG A 87 10.93 9.78 -8.30
C ARG A 87 9.44 9.61 -8.09
N SER A 88 8.83 8.71 -8.84
CA SER A 88 7.41 8.35 -8.77
C SER A 88 6.99 7.66 -7.46
N LEU A 89 7.65 7.94 -6.34
CA LEU A 89 7.27 7.41 -5.04
C LEU A 89 6.04 8.17 -4.53
N LEU A 90 4.96 7.46 -4.27
CA LEU A 90 3.77 7.98 -3.61
C LEU A 90 3.87 7.73 -2.11
N GLN A 91 3.50 8.74 -1.32
CA GLN A 91 3.49 8.71 0.13
C GLN A 91 2.18 9.30 0.64
N MET A 92 1.59 8.65 1.62
CA MET A 92 0.61 9.24 2.53
C MET A 92 1.02 8.97 3.97
N GLY A 93 0.55 9.77 4.92
CA GLY A 93 0.84 9.53 6.33
C GLY A 93 -0.14 10.23 7.26
N PHE A 94 -0.15 9.78 8.51
CA PHE A 94 -0.95 10.37 9.57
C PHE A 94 -0.20 10.41 10.91
N PRO A 95 -0.58 11.29 11.85
CA PRO A 95 0.12 11.42 13.13
C PRO A 95 0.02 10.16 14.00
N ILE A 96 1.08 9.85 14.76
CA ILE A 96 1.14 8.65 15.63
C ILE A 96 -0.03 8.51 16.61
N TYR A 97 -0.59 9.63 17.10
CA TYR A 97 -1.70 9.60 18.06
C TYR A 97 -3.02 9.14 17.42
N SER A 98 -3.13 9.17 16.10
CA SER A 98 -4.33 8.71 15.37
C SER A 98 -4.27 7.23 15.01
N LEU A 99 -3.19 6.52 15.36
CA LEU A 99 -2.97 5.13 14.96
C LEU A 99 -4.14 4.23 15.37
N THR A 100 -4.56 4.27 16.63
CA THR A 100 -5.62 3.38 17.12
C THR A 100 -6.92 3.59 16.34
N THR A 101 -7.30 4.84 16.07
CA THR A 101 -8.51 5.15 15.31
C THR A 101 -8.43 4.62 13.89
N TYR A 102 -7.32 4.85 13.20
CA TYR A 102 -7.19 4.43 11.79
C TYR A 102 -6.94 2.93 11.63
N LEU A 103 -6.29 2.28 12.59
CA LEU A 103 -6.18 0.82 12.61
C LEU A 103 -7.56 0.18 12.67
N SER A 104 -8.46 0.65 13.55
CA SER A 104 -9.83 0.12 13.61
C SER A 104 -10.54 0.26 12.27
N THR A 105 -10.51 1.45 11.66
CA THR A 105 -11.14 1.69 10.35
C THR A 105 -10.58 0.78 9.26
N LEU A 106 -9.26 0.52 9.26
CA LEU A 106 -8.61 -0.33 8.27
C LEU A 106 -8.94 -1.81 8.48
N LEU A 107 -8.93 -2.28 9.73
CA LEU A 107 -9.26 -3.66 10.09
C LEU A 107 -10.74 -3.97 9.80
N ASP A 108 -11.65 -3.02 10.04
CA ASP A 108 -13.08 -3.16 9.72
C ASP A 108 -13.33 -3.33 8.21
N LYS A 109 -12.38 -2.90 7.37
CA LYS A 109 -12.41 -3.11 5.91
C LYS A 109 -11.71 -4.40 5.47
N GLY A 110 -11.18 -5.20 6.40
CA GLY A 110 -10.52 -6.46 6.13
C GLY A 110 -9.06 -6.34 5.69
N TRP A 111 -8.43 -5.18 5.87
CA TRP A 111 -7.01 -5.03 5.55
C TRP A 111 -6.12 -5.71 6.60
N THR A 112 -5.04 -6.34 6.15
CA THR A 112 -4.00 -6.85 7.04
C THR A 112 -2.95 -5.77 7.25
N ILE A 113 -2.88 -5.21 8.46
CA ILE A 113 -1.96 -4.11 8.76
C ILE A 113 -0.70 -4.62 9.45
N ILE A 114 0.44 -4.18 8.94
CA ILE A 114 1.76 -4.40 9.52
C ILE A 114 2.29 -3.03 9.95
N VAL A 115 2.68 -2.92 11.21
CA VAL A 115 3.20 -1.69 11.84
C VAL A 115 4.64 -1.92 12.28
#